data_AF-A0A8H4L9Q0-F1
#
_entry.id   AF-A0A8H4L9Q0-F1
#
_cell.length_a   1.000
_cell.length_b   1.000
_cell.length_c   1.000
_cell.angle_alpha   90.00
_cell.angle_beta   90.00
_cell.angle_gamma   90.00
#
_symmetry.space_group_name_H-M   'P 1'
#
loop_
_entity.id
_entity.type
_entity.pdbx_description
1 polymer ?
#
loop_
_entity_poly.entity_id
_entity_poly.type
_entity_poly.pdbx_seq_one_letter_code
_entity_poly.pdbx_strand_id
1 'polypeptide(L)'
;MDAEENDGGLVFSQDISDSLRLDAQHLLWRLHNGYALHPGINKTDHMSIADIGTGKGIWLFDLAQELPKTATLHGYDISVNRYPSRDLWPENVELDLMDSLHELSERLVGKYDVVHMRMWAGTLKTQDVDVLIRNAIKLLKPGGYLQWEEANLTDLHIRGQVARDFEHQASELLASAGFDYKY
;
A
#
# COMPACT_ATOMS: atom_id res chain seq x y z
N MET A 1 38.58 27.04 5.63
CA MET A 1 38.30 26.13 6.75
C MET A 1 37.25 26.84 7.55
N ASP A 2 35.98 26.47 7.50
CA ASP A 2 35.51 25.08 7.56
C ASP A 2 34.35 24.81 6.61
N ALA A 3 34.37 23.60 6.03
CA ALA A 3 33.32 23.05 5.20
C ALA A 3 32.22 22.44 6.08
N GLU A 4 31.00 22.53 5.58
CA GLU A 4 29.78 21.92 6.11
C GLU A 4 29.96 20.44 6.44
N GLU A 5 29.56 20.05 7.64
CA GLU A 5 29.42 18.67 8.04
C GLU A 5 28.05 18.52 8.72
N ASN A 6 26.96 18.54 7.95
CA ASN A 6 25.66 18.13 8.46
C ASN A 6 24.64 17.82 7.34
N ASP A 7 24.56 16.57 6.86
CA ASP A 7 23.28 16.01 6.35
C ASP A 7 23.24 14.48 6.18
N GLY A 8 24.04 13.72 6.94
CA GLY A 8 23.98 12.25 6.89
C GLY A 8 22.91 11.67 7.82
N GLY A 9 22.81 12.20 9.05
CA GLY A 9 22.04 11.55 10.13
C GLY A 9 20.53 11.72 10.09
N LEU A 10 20.03 12.82 9.52
CA LEU A 10 18.59 13.15 9.53
C LEU A 10 17.80 12.23 8.58
N VAL A 11 18.34 12.01 7.39
CA VAL A 11 17.74 11.15 6.35
C VAL A 11 17.67 9.68 6.81
N PHE A 12 18.78 9.13 7.32
CA PHE A 12 18.79 7.75 7.86
C PHE A 12 17.84 7.59 9.05
N SER A 13 17.71 8.59 9.92
CA SER A 13 16.78 8.53 11.05
C SER A 13 15.31 8.56 10.60
N GLN A 14 14.97 9.35 9.57
CA GLN A 14 13.63 9.38 8.99
C GLN A 14 13.31 8.06 8.27
N ASP A 15 14.26 7.51 7.51
CA ASP A 15 14.09 6.23 6.82
C ASP A 15 13.89 5.06 7.80
N ILE A 16 14.64 5.03 8.91
CA ILE A 16 14.48 4.02 9.97
C ILE A 16 13.10 4.15 10.64
N SER A 17 12.69 5.39 10.95
CA SER A 17 11.40 5.67 11.55
C SER A 17 10.25 5.23 10.64
N ASP A 18 10.32 5.58 9.36
CA ASP A 18 9.29 5.24 8.37
C ASP A 18 9.24 3.73 8.09
N SER A 19 10.41 3.07 8.05
CA SER A 19 10.50 1.62 7.90
C SER A 19 9.85 0.89 9.08
N LEU A 20 10.15 1.31 10.31
CA LEU A 20 9.54 0.74 11.52
C LEU A 20 8.04 1.02 11.57
N ARG A 21 7.62 2.22 11.17
CA ARG A 21 6.21 2.60 11.08
C ARG A 21 5.44 1.68 10.12
N LEU A 22 5.99 1.39 8.94
CA LEU A 22 5.38 0.49 7.95
C LEU A 22 5.26 -0.96 8.48
N ASP A 23 6.27 -1.45 9.18
CA ASP A 23 6.27 -2.80 9.75
C ASP A 23 5.23 -2.91 10.89
N ALA A 24 5.19 -1.92 11.79
CA ALA A 24 4.20 -1.84 12.86
C ALA A 24 2.77 -1.73 12.30
N GLN A 25 2.58 -0.90 11.28
CA GLN A 25 1.29 -0.78 10.59
C GLN A 25 0.85 -2.11 9.99
N HIS A 26 1.75 -2.84 9.31
CA HIS A 26 1.43 -4.16 8.77
C HIS A 26 1.01 -5.15 9.86
N LEU A 27 1.75 -5.21 10.97
CA LEU A 27 1.43 -6.08 12.10
C LEU A 27 0.04 -5.76 12.68
N LEU A 28 -0.25 -4.48 12.94
CA LEU A 28 -1.55 -4.06 13.47
C LEU A 28 -2.70 -4.42 12.51
N TRP A 29 -2.49 -4.25 11.21
CA TRP A 29 -3.47 -4.60 10.19
C TRP A 29 -3.75 -6.10 10.15
N ARG A 30 -2.70 -6.91 10.22
CA ARG A 30 -2.81 -8.38 10.22
C ARG A 30 -3.51 -8.90 11.46
N LEU A 31 -3.22 -8.31 12.63
CA LEU A 31 -3.92 -8.63 13.88
C LEU A 31 -5.39 -8.19 13.85
N HIS A 32 -5.69 -7.03 13.27
CA HIS A 32 -7.05 -6.52 13.16
C HIS A 32 -7.93 -7.40 12.26
N ASN A 33 -7.42 -7.77 11.08
CA ASN A 33 -8.19 -8.55 10.11
C ASN A 33 -8.21 -10.04 10.41
N GLY A 34 -7.10 -10.58 10.96
CA GLY A 34 -6.92 -12.01 11.17
C GLY A 34 -6.60 -12.80 9.89
N TYR A 35 -6.45 -12.13 8.74
CA TYR A 35 -6.11 -12.74 7.44
C TYR A 35 -5.26 -11.81 6.58
N ALA A 36 -4.43 -12.36 5.69
CA ALA A 36 -3.64 -11.60 4.70
C ALA A 36 -4.45 -11.47 3.40
N LEU A 37 -4.99 -12.60 2.95
CA LEU A 37 -5.93 -12.68 1.85
C LEU A 37 -7.33 -12.96 2.42
N HIS A 38 -8.34 -12.25 1.93
CA HIS A 38 -9.70 -12.38 2.41
C HIS A 38 -10.17 -13.84 2.34
N PRO A 39 -10.80 -14.41 3.40
CA PRO A 39 -11.15 -15.84 3.44
C PRO A 39 -12.11 -16.30 2.35
N GLY A 40 -12.84 -15.37 1.72
CA GLY A 40 -13.70 -15.63 0.57
C GLY A 40 -12.95 -15.86 -0.76
N ILE A 41 -11.64 -15.61 -0.79
CA ILE A 41 -10.79 -15.83 -1.97
C ILE A 41 -10.09 -17.19 -1.82
N ASN A 42 -10.40 -18.11 -2.72
CA ASN A 42 -9.79 -19.44 -2.71
C ASN A 42 -8.31 -19.36 -3.08
N LYS A 43 -7.46 -19.91 -2.21
CA LYS A 43 -6.04 -20.10 -2.48
C LYS A 43 -5.89 -21.25 -3.48
N THR A 44 -5.34 -20.97 -4.65
CA THR A 44 -5.21 -21.95 -5.74
C THR A 44 -3.76 -22.08 -6.20
N ASP A 45 -3.43 -23.22 -6.81
CA ASP A 45 -2.15 -23.39 -7.49
C ASP A 45 -2.04 -22.42 -8.67
N HIS A 46 -0.84 -21.88 -8.90
CA HIS A 46 -0.54 -20.95 -9.98
C HIS A 46 -1.34 -19.63 -9.95
N MET A 47 -1.95 -19.28 -8.82
CA MET A 47 -2.61 -17.99 -8.65
C MET A 47 -1.60 -16.85 -8.79
N SER A 48 -1.99 -15.79 -9.48
CA SER A 48 -1.18 -14.59 -9.67
C SER A 48 -1.78 -13.43 -8.88
N ILE A 49 -0.99 -12.81 -8.00
CA ILE A 49 -1.43 -11.70 -7.14
C ILE A 49 -0.53 -10.49 -7.35
N ALA A 50 -1.13 -9.31 -7.47
CA ALA A 50 -0.43 -8.04 -7.46
C ALA A 50 -0.72 -7.28 -6.16
N ASP A 51 0.28 -6.61 -5.60
CA ASP A 51 0.15 -5.61 -4.54
C ASP A 51 0.63 -4.26 -5.08
N ILE A 52 -0.29 -3.29 -5.22
CA ILE A 52 0.03 -1.96 -5.73
C ILE A 52 0.17 -0.95 -4.59
N GLY A 53 1.24 -0.17 -4.61
CA GLY A 53 1.68 0.62 -3.47
C GLY A 53 2.28 -0.26 -2.36
N THR A 54 3.07 -1.26 -2.76
CA THR A 54 3.52 -2.34 -1.85
C THR A 54 4.48 -1.86 -0.75
N GLY A 55 5.07 -0.66 -0.89
CA GLY A 55 6.04 -0.10 0.04
C GLY A 55 7.27 -1.00 0.16
N LYS A 56 7.37 -1.78 1.24
CA LYS A 56 8.49 -2.70 1.49
C LYS A 56 8.25 -4.12 0.96
N GLY A 57 7.07 -4.43 0.43
CA GLY A 57 6.70 -5.80 0.03
C GLY A 57 6.22 -6.70 1.17
N ILE A 58 6.15 -6.19 2.40
CA ILE A 58 5.93 -7.02 3.61
C ILE A 58 4.62 -7.81 3.58
N TRP A 59 3.55 -7.27 2.97
CA TRP A 59 2.30 -7.99 2.81
C TRP A 59 2.46 -9.21 1.90
N LEU A 60 3.18 -9.08 0.78
CA LEU A 60 3.48 -10.21 -0.10
C LEU A 60 4.37 -11.24 0.58
N PHE A 61 5.33 -10.82 1.40
CA PHE A 61 6.23 -11.74 2.09
C PHE A 61 5.49 -12.59 3.12
N ASP A 62 4.56 -11.98 3.83
CA ASP A 62 3.69 -12.71 4.75
C ASP A 62 2.73 -13.63 3.99
N LEU A 63 2.09 -13.13 2.93
CA LEU A 63 1.18 -13.92 2.10
C LEU A 63 1.86 -15.12 1.43
N ALA A 64 3.12 -14.99 1.01
CA ALA A 64 3.90 -16.06 0.38
C ALA A 64 4.07 -17.29 1.29
N GLN A 65 3.99 -17.11 2.61
CA GLN A 65 4.04 -18.22 3.58
C GLN A 65 2.72 -19.00 3.64
N GLU A 66 1.61 -18.37 3.24
CA GLU A 66 0.27 -18.95 3.29
C GLU A 66 -0.23 -19.54 1.96
N LEU A 67 0.55 -19.40 0.88
CA LEU A 67 0.18 -19.82 -0.47
C LEU A 67 1.02 -21.00 -0.97
N PRO A 68 0.51 -21.79 -1.94
CA PRO A 68 1.34 -22.75 -2.67
C PRO A 68 2.56 -22.06 -3.30
N LYS A 69 3.70 -22.76 -3.32
CA LYS A 69 4.94 -22.25 -3.96
C LYS A 69 4.79 -22.00 -5.46
N THR A 70 3.75 -22.56 -6.07
CA THR A 70 3.37 -22.35 -7.47
C THR A 70 2.71 -20.98 -7.72
N ALA A 71 2.22 -20.30 -6.68
CA ALA A 71 1.63 -18.97 -6.80
C ALA A 71 2.68 -17.91 -7.13
N THR A 72 2.31 -16.91 -7.92
CA THR A 72 3.19 -15.80 -8.34
C THR A 72 2.74 -14.50 -7.71
N LEU A 73 3.66 -13.79 -7.07
CA LEU A 73 3.40 -12.59 -6.28
C LEU A 73 4.20 -11.42 -6.83
N HIS A 74 3.54 -10.34 -7.23
CA HIS A 74 4.22 -9.14 -7.74
C HIS A 74 3.88 -7.91 -6.91
N GLY A 75 4.90 -7.21 -6.44
CA GLY A 75 4.78 -5.95 -5.73
C GLY A 75 5.17 -4.79 -6.62
N TYR A 76 4.39 -3.72 -6.54
CA TYR A 76 4.59 -2.52 -7.35
C TYR A 76 4.55 -1.27 -6.48
N ASP A 77 5.54 -0.40 -6.63
CA ASP A 77 5.59 0.88 -5.93
C ASP A 77 6.20 1.95 -6.85
N ILE A 78 5.89 3.22 -6.57
CA ILE A 78 6.49 4.37 -7.27
C ILE A 78 7.95 4.59 -6.83
N SER A 79 8.39 3.96 -5.74
CA SER A 79 9.76 4.03 -5.25
C SER A 79 10.30 2.66 -4.84
N VAL A 80 11.44 2.28 -5.43
CA VAL A 80 12.14 1.04 -5.10
C VAL A 80 13.12 1.18 -3.93
N ASN A 81 13.36 2.41 -3.45
CA ASN A 81 14.37 2.68 -2.41
C ASN A 81 14.04 2.02 -1.07
N ARG A 82 12.78 1.66 -0.86
CA ARG A 82 12.30 1.01 0.37
C ARG A 82 12.31 -0.52 0.27
N TYR A 83 12.61 -1.08 -0.90
CA TYR A 83 12.66 -2.52 -1.05
C TYR A 83 13.85 -3.10 -0.26
N PRO A 84 13.62 -4.18 0.51
CA PRO A 84 14.72 -4.86 1.18
C PRO A 84 15.65 -5.52 0.16
N SER A 85 16.85 -5.92 0.59
CA SER A 85 17.76 -6.68 -0.28
C SER A 85 17.06 -7.87 -0.91
N ARG A 86 17.35 -8.11 -2.19
CA ARG A 86 16.75 -9.19 -2.98
C ARG A 86 16.86 -10.57 -2.33
N ASP A 87 17.94 -10.81 -1.59
CA ASP A 87 18.19 -12.08 -0.87
C ASP A 87 17.16 -12.37 0.24
N LEU A 88 16.38 -11.35 0.65
CA LEU A 88 15.33 -11.48 1.67
C LEU A 88 13.95 -11.80 1.06
N TRP A 89 13.82 -11.79 -0.26
CA TRP A 89 12.53 -11.99 -0.92
C TRP A 89 12.22 -13.48 -1.01
N PRO A 90 10.97 -13.91 -0.75
CA PRO A 90 10.55 -15.27 -1.11
C PRO A 90 10.75 -15.53 -2.60
N GLU A 91 11.09 -16.78 -2.97
CA GLU A 91 11.39 -17.16 -4.37
C GLU A 91 10.27 -16.84 -5.37
N ASN A 92 9.03 -16.78 -4.90
CA ASN A 92 7.86 -16.54 -5.71
C ASN A 92 7.35 -15.08 -5.67
N VAL A 93 8.16 -14.17 -5.11
CA VAL A 93 7.88 -12.73 -5.02
C VAL A 93 8.87 -11.93 -5.88
N GLU A 94 8.34 -11.04 -6.71
CA GLU A 94 9.13 -10.00 -7.40
C GLU A 94 8.58 -8.62 -7.03
N LEU A 95 9.46 -7.67 -6.74
CA LEU A 95 9.11 -6.27 -6.49
C LEU A 95 9.69 -5.39 -7.60
N ASP A 96 8.84 -4.59 -8.24
CA ASP A 96 9.16 -3.76 -9.39
C ASP A 96 8.70 -2.31 -9.22
N LEU A 97 9.26 -1.42 -10.03
CA LEU A 97 8.84 -0.02 -10.13
C LEU A 97 7.58 0.09 -11.00
N MET A 98 6.51 0.70 -10.48
CA MET A 98 5.35 1.08 -11.28
C MET A 98 4.58 2.22 -10.61
N ASP A 99 4.27 3.25 -11.38
CA ASP A 99 3.32 4.28 -10.97
C ASP A 99 1.88 3.81 -11.29
N SER A 100 1.09 3.60 -10.24
CA SER A 100 -0.28 3.09 -10.34
C SER A 100 -1.28 4.12 -10.90
N LEU A 101 -0.86 5.39 -11.05
CA LEU A 101 -1.64 6.48 -11.62
C LEU A 101 -1.32 6.77 -13.09
N HIS A 102 -0.33 6.07 -13.66
CA HIS A 102 0.04 6.21 -15.07
C HIS A 102 -0.50 5.07 -15.93
N GLU A 103 -0.27 5.15 -17.23
CA GLU A 103 -0.69 4.11 -18.17
C GLU A 103 0.03 2.78 -17.87
N LEU A 104 -0.77 1.71 -17.75
CA LEU A 104 -0.26 0.38 -17.47
C LEU A 104 0.38 -0.24 -18.71
N SER A 105 1.46 -0.99 -18.50
CA SER A 105 1.99 -1.87 -19.54
C SER A 105 0.93 -2.88 -19.98
N GLU A 106 0.76 -3.05 -21.30
CA GLU A 106 -0.18 -4.03 -21.88
C GLU A 106 0.05 -5.46 -21.35
N ARG A 107 1.28 -5.79 -20.95
CA ARG A 107 1.66 -7.09 -20.38
C ARG A 107 1.03 -7.37 -19.01
N LEU A 108 0.55 -6.35 -18.32
CA LEU A 108 -0.04 -6.46 -16.98
C LEU A 108 -1.58 -6.49 -17.03
N VAL A 109 -2.18 -6.13 -18.16
CA VAL A 109 -3.63 -6.09 -18.32
C VAL A 109 -4.18 -7.53 -18.26
N GLY A 110 -5.17 -7.76 -17.40
CA GLY A 110 -5.81 -9.07 -17.26
C GLY A 110 -4.90 -10.16 -16.70
N LYS A 111 -3.84 -9.81 -15.96
CA LYS A 111 -2.80 -10.74 -15.51
C LYS A 111 -3.10 -11.38 -14.15
N TYR A 112 -3.84 -10.71 -13.27
CA TYR A 112 -3.91 -11.08 -11.86
C TYR A 112 -5.27 -11.64 -11.45
N ASP A 113 -5.25 -12.69 -10.64
CA ASP A 113 -6.44 -13.23 -9.98
C ASP A 113 -6.86 -12.35 -8.80
N VAL A 114 -5.89 -11.69 -8.15
CA VAL A 114 -6.12 -10.74 -7.06
C VAL A 114 -5.23 -9.51 -7.26
N VAL A 115 -5.81 -8.33 -7.09
CA VAL A 115 -5.07 -7.08 -6.91
C VAL A 115 -5.37 -6.61 -5.49
N HIS A 116 -4.32 -6.48 -4.70
CA HIS A 116 -4.37 -5.94 -3.36
C HIS A 116 -3.89 -4.49 -3.35
N MET A 117 -4.51 -3.68 -2.50
CA MET A 117 -4.09 -2.32 -2.23
C MET A 117 -4.56 -1.91 -0.83
N ARG A 118 -3.77 -1.10 -0.13
CA ARG A 118 -4.16 -0.61 1.20
C ARG A 118 -3.59 0.75 1.53
N MET A 119 -4.32 1.49 2.36
CA MET A 119 -3.84 2.75 2.98
C MET A 119 -3.46 3.83 1.96
N TRP A 120 -4.22 3.88 0.87
CA TRP A 120 -4.16 4.88 -0.18
C TRP A 120 -4.91 6.16 0.18
N ALA A 121 -5.92 6.11 1.05
CA ALA A 121 -6.71 7.28 1.42
C ALA A 121 -5.84 8.46 1.92
N GLY A 122 -4.73 8.16 2.62
CA GLY A 122 -3.80 9.18 3.14
C GLY A 122 -2.72 9.66 2.15
N THR A 123 -2.63 9.06 0.96
CA THR A 123 -1.57 9.35 -0.04
C THR A 123 -2.12 9.76 -1.40
N LEU A 124 -3.38 9.41 -1.68
CA LEU A 124 -4.06 9.62 -2.94
C LEU A 124 -4.91 10.90 -2.88
N LYS A 125 -4.71 11.78 -3.86
CA LYS A 125 -5.59 12.95 -4.01
C LYS A 125 -6.94 12.52 -4.55
N THR A 126 -7.98 13.25 -4.18
CA THR A 126 -9.38 12.97 -4.57
C THR A 126 -9.55 12.81 -6.08
N GLN A 127 -8.88 13.64 -6.88
CA GLN A 127 -8.93 13.60 -8.35
C GLN A 127 -8.30 12.35 -8.99
N ASP A 128 -7.43 11.65 -8.26
CA ASP A 128 -6.63 10.52 -8.78
C ASP A 128 -7.28 9.16 -8.44
N VAL A 129 -8.31 9.15 -7.58
CA VAL A 129 -9.03 7.94 -7.14
C VAL A 129 -9.56 7.13 -8.33
N ASP A 130 -10.21 7.79 -9.28
CA ASP A 130 -10.78 7.13 -10.46
C ASP A 130 -9.71 6.52 -11.36
N VAL A 131 -8.52 7.11 -11.43
CA VAL A 131 -7.40 6.58 -12.22
C VAL A 131 -6.87 5.32 -11.56
N LEU A 132 -6.63 5.36 -10.25
CA LEU A 132 -6.14 4.22 -9.48
C LEU A 132 -7.09 3.02 -9.58
N ILE A 133 -8.39 3.23 -9.34
CA ILE A 133 -9.39 2.17 -9.41
C ILE A 133 -9.46 1.57 -10.82
N ARG A 134 -9.47 2.41 -11.87
CA ARG A 134 -9.49 1.92 -13.25
C ARG A 134 -8.26 1.08 -13.58
N ASN A 135 -7.09 1.51 -13.13
CA ASN A 135 -5.85 0.77 -13.35
C ASN A 135 -5.85 -0.55 -12.56
N ALA A 136 -6.24 -0.53 -11.27
CA ALA A 136 -6.37 -1.74 -10.46
C ALA A 136 -7.33 -2.77 -11.11
N ILE A 137 -8.45 -2.31 -11.66
CA ILE A 137 -9.40 -3.17 -12.38
C ILE A 137 -8.80 -3.72 -13.67
N LYS A 138 -8.06 -2.92 -14.45
CA LYS A 138 -7.40 -3.39 -15.69
C LYS A 138 -6.38 -4.50 -15.43
N LEU A 139 -5.74 -4.51 -14.27
CA LEU A 139 -4.80 -5.56 -13.87
C LEU A 139 -5.49 -6.92 -13.65
N LEU A 140 -6.79 -6.93 -13.32
CA LEU A 140 -7.54 -8.13 -12.99
C LEU A 140 -7.93 -8.95 -14.22
N LYS A 141 -7.78 -10.27 -14.11
CA LYS A 141 -8.45 -11.25 -14.97
C LYS A 141 -9.98 -11.08 -14.84
N PRO A 142 -10.77 -11.49 -15.85
CA PRO A 142 -12.21 -11.61 -15.71
C PRO A 142 -12.57 -12.51 -14.50
N GLY A 143 -13.33 -11.97 -13.55
CA GLY A 143 -13.70 -12.67 -12.31
C GLY A 143 -12.66 -12.61 -11.19
N GLY A 144 -11.58 -11.85 -11.35
CA GLY A 144 -10.60 -11.60 -10.28
C GLY A 144 -11.13 -10.70 -9.16
N TYR A 145 -10.36 -10.61 -8.08
CA TYR A 145 -10.73 -9.87 -6.86
C TYR A 145 -9.88 -8.62 -6.67
N LEU A 146 -10.53 -7.49 -6.42
CA LEU A 146 -9.88 -6.33 -5.81
C LEU A 146 -10.03 -6.44 -4.29
N GLN A 147 -8.92 -6.63 -3.57
CA GLN A 147 -8.88 -6.52 -2.11
C GLN A 147 -8.34 -5.14 -1.74
N TRP A 148 -9.23 -4.23 -1.36
CA TRP A 148 -8.86 -2.88 -0.92
C TRP A 148 -9.17 -2.71 0.56
N GLU A 149 -8.13 -2.41 1.34
CA GLU A 149 -8.23 -2.23 2.79
C GLU A 149 -7.87 -0.79 3.20
N GLU A 150 -8.77 -0.13 3.92
CA GLU A 150 -8.58 1.25 4.37
C GLU A 150 -8.93 1.47 5.83
N ALA A 151 -8.30 2.47 6.43
CA ALA A 151 -8.76 3.02 7.69
C ALA A 151 -10.02 3.85 7.40
N ASN A 152 -11.08 3.66 8.21
CA ASN A 152 -12.20 4.57 8.16
C ASN A 152 -11.81 5.90 8.82
N LEU A 153 -11.36 6.85 7.99
CA LEU A 153 -10.98 8.19 8.43
C LEU A 153 -12.19 9.14 8.60
N THR A 154 -13.38 8.69 8.23
CA THR A 154 -14.61 9.53 8.25
C THR A 154 -15.46 9.36 9.51
N ASP A 155 -15.26 8.28 10.26
CA ASP A 155 -16.01 7.97 11.49
C ASP A 155 -15.10 7.95 12.73
N LEU A 156 -14.33 9.03 12.90
CA LEU A 156 -13.46 9.18 14.07
C LEU A 156 -14.29 9.58 15.30
N HIS A 157 -14.16 8.80 16.37
CA HIS A 157 -14.84 9.11 17.63
C HIS A 157 -14.07 10.15 18.45
N ILE A 158 -14.44 11.42 18.28
CA ILE A 158 -13.71 12.57 18.85
C ILE A 158 -14.43 13.13 20.09
N ARG A 159 -13.69 13.21 21.20
CA ARG A 159 -14.19 13.70 22.49
C ARG A 159 -13.40 14.90 22.99
N GLY A 160 -14.12 15.91 23.49
CA GLY A 160 -13.56 17.15 24.05
C GLY A 160 -13.49 18.28 23.02
N GLN A 161 -13.63 19.52 23.49
CA GLN A 161 -13.69 20.70 22.62
C GLN A 161 -12.39 20.89 21.84
N VAL A 162 -11.24 20.77 22.51
CA VAL A 162 -9.91 20.93 21.88
C VAL A 162 -9.70 19.94 20.74
N ALA A 163 -10.12 18.69 20.90
CA ALA A 163 -9.95 17.67 19.87
C ALA A 163 -10.87 17.91 18.66
N ARG A 164 -12.08 18.45 18.88
CA ARG A 164 -13.00 18.85 17.81
C ARG A 164 -12.51 20.08 17.05
N ASP A 165 -11.97 21.07 17.76
CA ASP A 165 -11.39 22.26 17.14
C ASP A 165 -10.19 21.88 16.26
N PHE A 166 -9.35 20.96 16.75
CA PHE A 166 -8.24 20.40 15.97
C PHE A 166 -8.72 19.65 14.73
N GLU A 167 -9.72 18.78 14.85
CA GLU A 167 -10.25 18.02 13.71
C GLU A 167 -10.85 18.94 12.64
N HIS A 168 -11.59 19.98 13.04
CA HIS A 168 -12.10 20.97 12.09
C HIS A 168 -10.97 21.64 11.30
N GLN A 169 -9.93 22.13 12.00
CA GLN A 169 -8.77 22.77 11.37
C GLN A 169 -7.99 21.79 10.47
N ALA A 170 -7.79 20.56 10.94
CA ALA A 170 -7.11 19.52 10.18
C ALA A 170 -7.90 19.13 8.93
N SER A 171 -9.23 19.04 9.02
CA SER A 171 -10.11 18.76 7.88
C SER A 171 -10.04 19.85 6.81
N GLU A 172 -10.07 21.12 7.21
CA GLU A 172 -9.90 22.24 6.27
C GLU A 172 -8.53 22.23 5.60
N LEU A 173 -7.47 21.96 6.38
CA LEU A 173 -6.11 21.86 5.85
C LEU A 173 -5.98 20.72 4.85
N LEU A 174 -6.48 19.52 5.18
CA LEU A 174 -6.44 18.35 4.31
C LEU A 174 -7.22 18.59 3.01
N ALA A 175 -8.42 19.17 3.10
CA ALA A 175 -9.21 19.53 1.92
C ALA A 175 -8.45 20.53 1.03
N SER A 176 -7.80 21.54 1.62
CA SER A 176 -6.98 22.49 0.87
C SER A 176 -5.76 21.84 0.17
N ALA A 177 -5.28 20.72 0.70
CA ALA A 177 -4.19 19.93 0.12
C ALA A 177 -4.68 18.87 -0.90
N GLY A 178 -5.99 18.79 -1.16
CA GLY A 178 -6.59 17.86 -2.13
C GLY A 178 -7.07 16.52 -1.54
N PHE A 179 -7.06 16.40 -0.22
CA PHE A 179 -7.57 15.26 0.53
C PHE A 179 -8.93 15.63 1.14
N ASP A 180 -10.00 15.41 0.39
CA ASP A 180 -11.36 15.67 0.88
C ASP A 180 -12.03 14.34 1.27
N TYR A 181 -12.44 14.26 2.53
CA TYR A 181 -13.09 13.09 3.12
C TYR A 181 -14.58 13.35 3.42
N LYS A 182 -15.13 14.49 2.97
CA LYS A 182 -16.55 14.82 3.12
C LYS A 182 -17.33 14.23 1.94
N TYR A 183 -18.38 13.47 2.24
CA TYR A 183 -19.32 12.92 1.26
C TYR A 183 -20.60 13.75 1.18
#